data_AF-A0A1Y5TDY6-F1
#
_entry.id   AF-A0A1Y5TDY6-F1
#
_cell.length_a   1.000
_cell.length_b   1.000
_cell.length_c   1.000
_cell.angle_alpha   90.00
_cell.angle_beta   90.00
_cell.angle_gamma   90.00
#
_symmetry.space_group_name_H-M   'P 1'
#
loop_
_entity.id
_entity.type
_entity.pdbx_description
1 polymer ?
#
loop_
_entity_poly.entity_id
_entity_poly.type
_entity_poly.pdbx_seq_one_letter_code
_entity_poly.pdbx_strand_id
1 'polypeptide(L)'
;MHLLKLFAVAAFSTGFAAQTMGQTSFSALTKDERAILHEQIRAVLLANPELAAPALGLDLQSNPTPVDIFADAVENDLTRIRSHAQALFDPALPGFGPVNAPLTIALFIRANCPDCARAEADLRQLVQTHDLRVTLIDFDAHSALAHALELGMAPSYVLPEMLLRGHIPPIVLERYFKN
;
A
#
# COMPACT_ATOMS: atom_id res chain seq x y z
N MET A 1 89.18 6.55 27.75
CA MET A 1 87.78 6.08 27.79
C MET A 1 87.12 6.56 26.50
N HIS A 2 87.40 5.85 25.39
CA HIS A 2 86.49 4.95 24.65
C HIS A 2 85.48 5.71 23.76
N LEU A 3 85.42 5.55 22.44
CA LEU A 3 86.26 4.82 21.48
C LEU A 3 85.85 5.31 20.07
N LEU A 4 86.78 5.82 19.27
CA LEU A 4 86.58 6.10 17.86
C LEU A 4 86.72 4.78 17.09
N LYS A 5 85.65 4.26 16.48
CA LYS A 5 85.75 3.18 15.48
C LYS A 5 84.73 3.37 14.36
N LEU A 6 85.27 3.61 13.15
CA LEU A 6 84.65 3.33 11.86
C LEU A 6 84.01 1.93 11.87
N PHE A 7 82.80 1.79 11.32
CA PHE A 7 82.41 0.56 10.62
C PHE A 7 81.35 0.84 9.54
N ALA A 8 81.74 0.49 8.30
CA ALA A 8 80.97 -0.10 7.22
C ALA A 8 79.61 0.50 6.80
N VAL A 9 79.62 1.07 5.59
CA VAL A 9 78.47 1.12 4.68
C VAL A 9 78.09 -0.32 4.29
N ALA A 10 76.86 -0.74 4.57
CA ALA A 10 76.28 -1.96 3.99
C ALA A 10 74.76 -1.82 3.83
N ALA A 11 74.35 -1.73 2.55
CA ALA A 11 73.07 -2.10 1.94
C ALA A 11 71.82 -2.15 2.82
N PHE A 12 70.96 -1.13 2.70
CA PHE A 12 69.54 -1.27 2.98
C PHE A 12 68.79 -1.45 1.66
N SER A 13 68.50 -2.71 1.35
CA SER A 13 67.69 -3.14 0.24
C SER A 13 66.30 -2.51 0.36
N THR A 14 66.02 -1.45 -0.40
CA THR A 14 64.66 -0.98 -0.64
C THR A 14 63.91 -2.09 -1.38
N GLY A 15 63.17 -2.89 -0.62
CA GLY A 15 62.11 -3.73 -1.15
C GLY A 15 61.03 -2.83 -1.71
N PHE A 16 61.09 -2.58 -3.02
CA PHE A 16 60.01 -1.95 -3.76
C PHE A 16 58.81 -2.90 -3.69
N ALA A 17 57.82 -2.57 -2.86
CA ALA A 17 56.52 -3.22 -2.94
C ALA A 17 55.98 -2.92 -4.34
N ALA A 18 55.92 -3.94 -5.19
CA ALA A 18 55.29 -3.87 -6.49
C ALA A 18 53.83 -3.45 -6.27
N GLN A 19 53.53 -2.18 -6.54
CA GLN A 19 52.16 -1.72 -6.63
C GLN A 19 51.60 -2.34 -7.90
N THR A 20 50.88 -3.45 -7.76
CA THR A 20 50.05 -3.97 -8.85
C THR A 20 48.98 -2.91 -9.13
N MET A 21 49.20 -2.12 -10.17
CA MET A 21 48.15 -1.35 -10.81
C MET A 21 47.17 -2.35 -11.44
N GLY A 22 46.24 -2.85 -10.63
CA GLY A 22 45.15 -3.70 -11.08
C GLY A 22 44.24 -2.86 -11.97
N GLN A 23 44.25 -3.13 -13.27
CA GLN A 23 43.13 -2.77 -14.13
C GLN A 23 41.96 -3.66 -13.73
N THR A 24 41.22 -3.26 -12.70
CA THR A 24 40.04 -3.98 -12.23
C THR A 24 38.96 -3.89 -13.31
N SER A 25 38.82 -4.95 -14.08
CA SER A 25 37.72 -5.06 -15.03
C SER A 25 36.42 -5.27 -14.25
N PHE A 26 35.48 -4.34 -14.37
CA PHE A 26 34.16 -4.43 -13.71
C PHE A 26 33.37 -5.68 -14.12
N SER A 27 33.72 -6.32 -15.24
CA SER A 27 33.12 -7.57 -15.70
C SER A 27 33.76 -8.84 -15.12
N ALA A 28 34.88 -8.74 -14.39
CA ALA A 28 35.63 -9.89 -13.88
C ALA A 28 36.14 -9.68 -12.44
N LEU A 29 35.24 -9.28 -11.54
CA LEU A 29 35.56 -9.05 -10.13
C LEU A 29 35.69 -10.37 -9.34
N THR A 30 36.74 -10.47 -8.54
CA THR A 30 36.85 -11.49 -7.48
C THR A 30 35.76 -11.31 -6.42
N LYS A 31 35.59 -12.30 -5.53
CA LYS A 31 34.56 -12.22 -4.46
C LYS A 31 34.80 -11.04 -3.52
N ASP A 32 36.05 -10.79 -3.16
CA ASP A 32 36.42 -9.73 -2.23
C ASP A 32 36.23 -8.35 -2.86
N GLU A 33 36.65 -8.17 -4.12
CA GLU A 33 36.42 -6.92 -4.86
C GLU A 33 34.92 -6.63 -5.06
N ARG A 34 34.12 -7.68 -5.31
CA ARG A 34 32.66 -7.54 -5.42
C ARG A 34 32.02 -7.11 -4.10
N ALA A 35 32.49 -7.65 -2.98
CA ALA A 35 31.98 -7.27 -1.66
C ALA A 35 32.28 -5.79 -1.35
N ILE A 36 33.49 -5.34 -1.67
CA ILE A 36 33.89 -3.93 -1.51
C ILE A 36 33.03 -3.03 -2.42
N LEU A 37 32.84 -3.42 -3.69
CA LEU A 37 32.00 -2.66 -4.61
C LEU A 37 30.54 -2.56 -4.13
N HIS A 38 29.96 -3.65 -3.61
CA HIS A 38 28.61 -3.62 -3.07
C HIS A 38 28.45 -2.63 -1.91
N GLU A 39 29.45 -2.56 -1.03
CA GLU A 39 29.41 -1.62 0.09
C GLU A 39 29.48 -0.17 -0.40
N GLN A 40 30.30 0.11 -1.42
CA GLN A 40 30.35 1.44 -2.04
C GLN A 40 29.06 1.79 -2.79
N ILE A 41 28.46 0.85 -3.52
CA ILE A 41 27.17 1.06 -4.19
C ILE A 41 26.09 1.38 -3.15
N ARG A 42 26.03 0.62 -2.05
CA ARG A 42 25.10 0.90 -0.95
C ARG A 42 25.33 2.30 -0.38
N ALA A 43 26.59 2.66 -0.08
CA ALA A 43 26.90 3.97 0.47
C ALA A 43 26.48 5.11 -0.48
N VAL A 44 26.72 4.95 -1.79
CA VAL A 44 26.30 5.92 -2.82
C VAL A 44 24.78 6.02 -2.90
N LEU A 45 24.05 4.90 -2.92
CA LEU A 45 22.59 4.92 -2.97
C LEU A 45 21.96 5.54 -1.70
N LEU A 46 22.60 5.36 -0.53
CA LEU A 46 22.15 5.98 0.71
C LEU A 46 22.46 7.47 0.77
N ALA A 47 23.59 7.90 0.23
CA ALA A 47 23.97 9.31 0.16
C ALA A 47 23.21 10.08 -0.94
N ASN A 48 22.72 9.38 -1.96
CA ASN A 48 22.09 9.94 -3.16
C ASN A 48 20.77 9.19 -3.46
N PRO A 49 19.72 9.36 -2.63
CA PRO A 49 18.46 8.64 -2.77
C PRO A 49 17.77 8.89 -4.13
N GLU A 50 18.07 10.00 -4.79
CA GLU A 50 17.58 10.33 -6.13
C GLU A 50 18.04 9.33 -7.20
N LEU A 51 19.17 8.64 -7.02
CA LEU A 51 19.65 7.61 -7.95
C LEU A 51 18.78 6.34 -7.91
N ALA A 52 18.05 6.12 -6.82
CA ALA A 52 17.10 5.01 -6.71
C ALA A 52 15.73 5.33 -7.32
N ALA A 53 15.45 6.61 -7.60
CA ALA A 53 14.14 7.07 -8.06
C ALA A 53 13.66 6.36 -9.35
N PRO A 54 14.47 6.19 -10.42
CA PRO A 54 14.02 5.51 -11.62
C PRO A 54 13.67 4.03 -11.39
N ALA A 55 14.38 3.36 -10.48
CA ALA A 55 14.13 1.96 -10.12
C ALA A 55 12.82 1.78 -9.32
N LEU A 56 12.35 2.85 -8.67
CA LEU A 56 11.06 2.91 -7.97
C LEU A 56 9.94 3.50 -8.85
N GLY A 57 10.20 3.76 -10.14
CA GLY A 57 9.24 4.39 -11.05
C GLY A 57 8.99 5.87 -10.77
N LEU A 58 9.90 6.53 -10.05
CA LEU A 58 9.84 7.96 -9.74
C LEU A 58 10.65 8.74 -10.78
N ASP A 59 10.00 9.60 -11.55
CA ASP A 59 10.62 10.43 -12.60
C ASP A 59 10.97 11.84 -12.09
N LEU A 60 12.21 12.04 -11.66
CA LEU A 60 12.65 13.30 -11.04
C LEU A 60 12.68 14.53 -11.98
N GLN A 61 12.43 14.37 -13.28
CA GLN A 61 12.42 15.45 -14.28
C GLN A 61 11.02 15.99 -14.60
N SER A 62 9.95 15.27 -14.22
CA SER A 62 8.59 15.71 -14.42
C SER A 62 8.06 16.27 -13.10
N ASN A 63 7.16 17.24 -13.13
CA ASN A 63 6.32 17.53 -11.96
C ASN A 63 5.76 16.19 -11.48
N PRO A 64 6.12 15.68 -10.28
CA PRO A 64 5.70 14.34 -9.90
C PRO A 64 4.19 14.42 -9.71
N THR A 65 3.42 13.94 -10.68
CA THR A 65 2.09 13.43 -10.39
C THR A 65 2.29 12.42 -9.27
N PRO A 66 1.69 12.62 -8.08
CA PRO A 66 1.82 11.67 -7.01
C PRO A 66 1.51 10.28 -7.55
N VAL A 67 2.50 9.38 -7.52
CA VAL A 67 2.27 7.98 -7.89
C VAL A 67 1.33 7.43 -6.82
N ASP A 68 0.06 7.27 -7.19
CA ASP A 68 -0.90 6.60 -6.33
C ASP A 68 -0.62 5.09 -6.39
N ILE A 69 0.21 4.64 -5.45
CA ILE A 69 0.56 3.23 -5.28
C ILE A 69 -0.65 2.32 -5.00
N PHE A 70 -1.83 2.90 -4.74
CA PHE A 70 -3.07 2.17 -4.50
C PHE A 70 -4.07 2.25 -5.67
N ALA A 71 -3.75 2.95 -6.76
CA ALA A 71 -4.68 3.13 -7.89
C ALA A 71 -5.21 1.80 -8.45
N ASP A 72 -4.33 0.80 -8.61
CA ASP A 72 -4.73 -0.53 -9.10
C ASP A 72 -5.65 -1.25 -8.11
N ALA A 73 -5.41 -1.10 -6.80
CA ALA A 73 -6.25 -1.69 -5.77
C ALA A 73 -7.64 -1.03 -5.74
N VAL A 74 -7.68 0.30 -5.85
CA VAL A 74 -8.93 1.06 -5.96
C VAL A 74 -9.72 0.64 -7.19
N GLU A 75 -9.10 0.59 -8.38
CA GLU A 75 -9.79 0.20 -9.61
C GLU A 75 -10.32 -1.25 -9.54
N ASN A 76 -9.59 -2.15 -8.89
CA ASN A 76 -10.04 -3.52 -8.65
C ASN A 76 -11.28 -3.57 -7.75
N ASP A 77 -11.30 -2.80 -6.66
CA ASP A 77 -12.46 -2.70 -5.76
C ASP A 77 -13.68 -2.13 -6.50
N LEU A 78 -13.48 -1.03 -7.23
CA LEU A 78 -14.53 -0.41 -8.05
C LEU A 78 -15.06 -1.37 -9.13
N THR A 79 -14.19 -2.17 -9.74
CA THR A 79 -14.58 -3.18 -10.71
C THR A 79 -15.47 -4.24 -10.08
N ARG A 80 -15.15 -4.71 -8.87
CA ARG A 80 -15.98 -5.68 -8.12
C ARG A 80 -17.33 -5.09 -7.77
N ILE A 81 -17.37 -3.86 -7.25
CA ILE A 81 -18.63 -3.19 -6.91
C ILE A 81 -19.51 -3.06 -8.16
N ARG A 82 -18.97 -2.53 -9.27
CA ARG A 82 -19.71 -2.39 -10.54
C ARG A 82 -20.22 -3.72 -11.08
N SER A 83 -19.38 -4.76 -11.04
CA SER A 83 -19.74 -6.11 -11.51
C SER A 83 -20.88 -6.74 -10.70
N HIS A 84 -21.07 -6.30 -9.45
CA HIS A 84 -22.09 -6.80 -8.54
C HIS A 84 -23.16 -5.76 -8.19
N ALA A 85 -23.23 -4.64 -8.92
CA ALA A 85 -24.11 -3.52 -8.57
C ALA A 85 -25.58 -3.92 -8.46
N GLN A 86 -26.06 -4.84 -9.32
CA GLN A 86 -27.42 -5.35 -9.22
C GLN A 86 -27.66 -6.12 -7.92
N ALA A 87 -26.72 -6.94 -7.47
CA ALA A 87 -26.85 -7.70 -6.23
C ALA A 87 -26.66 -6.85 -4.96
N LEU A 88 -26.16 -5.63 -5.11
CA LEU A 88 -25.90 -4.68 -4.02
C LEU A 88 -27.01 -3.62 -3.89
N PHE A 89 -27.44 -3.06 -5.03
CA PHE A 89 -28.19 -1.80 -5.07
C PHE A 89 -29.54 -1.90 -5.80
N ASP A 90 -29.95 -3.08 -6.28
CA ASP A 90 -31.27 -3.23 -6.88
C ASP A 90 -32.37 -2.87 -5.86
N PRO A 91 -33.27 -1.92 -6.18
CA PRO A 91 -34.29 -1.45 -5.25
C PRO A 91 -35.34 -2.51 -4.88
N ALA A 92 -35.38 -3.66 -5.56
CA ALA A 92 -36.20 -4.81 -5.18
C ALA A 92 -35.59 -5.64 -4.04
N LEU A 93 -34.31 -5.45 -3.70
CA LEU A 93 -33.65 -6.20 -2.65
C LEU A 93 -34.16 -5.82 -1.25
N PRO A 94 -34.13 -6.76 -0.28
CA PRO A 94 -34.52 -6.49 1.10
C PRO A 94 -33.74 -5.31 1.69
N GLY A 95 -34.45 -4.36 2.30
CA GLY A 95 -33.83 -3.11 2.75
C GLY A 95 -34.85 -2.10 3.26
N PHE A 96 -34.40 -0.85 3.43
CA PHE A 96 -35.24 0.25 3.90
C PHE A 96 -34.81 1.58 3.27
N GLY A 97 -35.73 2.54 3.24
CA GLY A 97 -35.57 3.83 2.57
C GLY A 97 -36.30 3.91 1.23
N PRO A 98 -36.32 5.08 0.57
CA PRO A 98 -37.02 5.28 -0.68
C PRO A 98 -36.46 4.42 -1.80
N VAL A 99 -37.32 3.84 -2.65
CA VAL A 99 -36.88 2.96 -3.76
C VAL A 99 -36.08 3.69 -4.84
N ASN A 100 -36.27 5.00 -4.96
CA ASN A 100 -35.62 5.85 -5.98
C ASN A 100 -34.58 6.79 -5.36
N ALA A 101 -34.12 6.50 -4.14
CA ALA A 101 -33.12 7.33 -3.47
C ALA A 101 -31.82 7.37 -4.29
N PRO A 102 -31.20 8.55 -4.49
CA PRO A 102 -29.95 8.69 -5.23
C PRO A 102 -28.76 8.12 -4.45
N LEU A 103 -28.81 8.17 -3.11
CA LEU A 103 -27.78 7.56 -2.27
C LEU A 103 -28.15 6.11 -1.99
N THR A 104 -27.22 5.19 -2.20
CA THR A 104 -27.43 3.76 -1.94
C THR A 104 -26.30 3.18 -1.10
N ILE A 105 -26.64 2.35 -0.12
CA ILE A 105 -25.67 1.60 0.71
C ILE A 105 -26.14 0.16 0.80
N ALA A 106 -25.25 -0.80 0.54
CA ALA A 106 -25.46 -2.18 0.94
C ALA A 106 -24.73 -2.45 2.26
N LEU A 107 -25.48 -2.80 3.30
CA LEU A 107 -24.95 -3.16 4.61
C LEU A 107 -24.90 -4.68 4.74
N PHE A 108 -23.69 -5.22 4.82
CA PHE A 108 -23.45 -6.62 5.13
C PHE A 108 -23.46 -6.84 6.65
N ILE A 109 -24.28 -7.77 7.12
CA ILE A 109 -24.48 -8.09 8.54
C ILE A 109 -24.35 -9.59 8.80
N ARG A 110 -24.21 -9.96 10.07
CA ARG A 110 -24.25 -11.35 10.56
C ARG A 110 -25.23 -11.45 11.72
N ALA A 111 -25.75 -12.66 11.94
CA ALA A 111 -26.46 -12.97 13.18
C ALA A 111 -25.55 -12.77 14.41
N ASN A 112 -26.15 -12.44 15.56
CA ASN A 112 -25.46 -12.25 16.85
C ASN A 112 -24.32 -11.21 16.80
N CYS A 113 -24.48 -10.15 16.02
CA CYS A 113 -23.52 -9.07 15.84
C CYS A 113 -24.09 -7.75 16.43
N PRO A 114 -23.70 -7.35 17.66
CA PRO A 114 -24.19 -6.10 18.27
C PRO A 114 -23.84 -4.86 17.44
N ASP A 115 -22.68 -4.85 16.81
CA ASP A 115 -22.20 -3.75 15.97
C ASP A 115 -23.02 -3.62 14.69
N CYS A 116 -23.52 -4.74 14.16
CA CYS A 116 -24.42 -4.76 13.02
C CYS A 116 -25.79 -4.17 13.39
N ALA A 117 -26.30 -4.47 14.58
CA ALA A 117 -27.53 -3.87 15.08
C ALA A 117 -27.38 -2.35 15.27
N ARG A 118 -26.22 -1.88 15.76
CA ARG A 118 -25.93 -0.43 15.84
C ARG A 118 -25.83 0.21 14.47
N ALA A 119 -25.10 -0.40 13.54
CA ALA A 119 -24.96 0.06 12.16
C ALA A 119 -26.31 0.22 11.45
N GLU A 120 -27.19 -0.77 11.59
CA GLU A 120 -28.54 -0.71 11.03
C GLU A 120 -29.36 0.41 11.66
N ALA A 121 -29.32 0.56 12.99
CA ALA A 121 -30.05 1.62 13.69
C ALA A 121 -29.58 3.02 13.25
N ASP A 122 -28.28 3.23 13.14
CA ASP A 122 -27.65 4.46 12.67
C ASP A 122 -28.09 4.80 11.23
N LEU A 123 -28.06 3.82 10.32
CA LEU A 123 -28.54 3.99 8.95
C LEU A 123 -30.04 4.28 8.88
N ARG A 124 -30.85 3.65 9.74
CA ARG A 124 -32.30 3.94 9.82
C ARG A 124 -32.57 5.37 10.25
N GLN A 125 -31.70 5.97 11.08
CA GLN A 125 -31.80 7.40 11.41
C GLN A 125 -31.40 8.26 10.22
N LEU A 126 -30.31 7.93 9.51
CA LEU A 126 -29.85 8.69 8.35
C LEU A 126 -30.88 8.73 7.21
N VAL A 127 -31.62 7.64 6.97
CA VAL A 127 -32.70 7.61 5.98
C VAL A 127 -33.84 8.60 6.29
N GLN A 128 -33.94 9.11 7.52
CA GLN A 128 -34.96 10.12 7.87
C GLN A 128 -34.56 11.53 7.42
N THR A 129 -33.26 11.80 7.25
CA THR A 129 -32.72 13.12 6.92
C THR A 129 -32.05 13.18 5.56
N HIS A 130 -31.79 12.02 4.93
CA HIS A 130 -31.17 11.89 3.62
C HIS A 130 -32.03 11.01 2.71
N ASP A 131 -32.03 11.33 1.41
CA ASP A 131 -32.64 10.48 0.38
C ASP A 131 -31.69 9.29 0.12
N LEU A 132 -31.74 8.33 1.03
CA LEU A 132 -30.84 7.18 1.14
C LEU A 132 -31.64 5.87 1.10
N ARG A 133 -31.21 4.93 0.27
CA ARG A 133 -31.66 3.55 0.24
C ARG A 133 -30.59 2.64 0.83
N VAL A 134 -31.00 1.80 1.77
CA VAL A 134 -30.13 0.77 2.36
C VAL A 134 -30.63 -0.61 1.98
N THR A 135 -29.74 -1.43 1.45
CA THR A 135 -29.93 -2.87 1.23
C THR A 135 -29.32 -3.62 2.41
N LEU A 136 -30.03 -4.61 2.98
CA LEU A 136 -29.51 -5.48 4.04
C LEU A 136 -29.10 -6.81 3.44
N ILE A 137 -27.83 -7.19 3.64
CA ILE A 137 -27.27 -8.41 3.09
C ILE A 137 -26.70 -9.24 4.25
N ASP A 138 -27.21 -10.46 4.41
CA ASP A 138 -26.62 -11.41 5.36
C ASP A 138 -25.37 -12.06 4.76
N PHE A 139 -24.25 -11.98 5.46
CA PHE A 139 -22.95 -12.52 5.05
C PHE A 139 -22.99 -14.02 4.76
N ASP A 140 -23.70 -14.79 5.59
CA ASP A 140 -23.70 -16.24 5.52
C ASP A 140 -24.60 -16.73 4.37
N ALA A 141 -25.75 -16.08 4.19
CA ALA A 141 -26.64 -16.33 3.05
C ALA A 141 -26.04 -15.88 1.71
N HIS A 142 -25.15 -14.87 1.71
CA HIS A 142 -24.55 -14.29 0.50
C HIS A 142 -23.02 -14.41 0.49
N SER A 143 -22.49 -15.54 0.98
CA SER A 143 -21.05 -15.75 1.13
C SER A 143 -20.26 -15.59 -0.18
N ALA A 144 -20.80 -16.04 -1.32
CA ALA A 144 -20.18 -15.86 -2.63
C ALA A 144 -20.00 -14.37 -2.99
N LEU A 145 -21.01 -13.54 -2.73
CA LEU A 145 -20.95 -12.09 -2.96
C LEU A 145 -19.96 -11.42 -2.01
N ALA A 146 -19.99 -11.79 -0.72
CA ALA A 146 -19.05 -11.28 0.27
C ALA A 146 -17.59 -11.62 -0.09
N HIS A 147 -17.33 -12.84 -0.58
CA HIS A 147 -16.00 -13.25 -1.05
C HIS A 147 -15.58 -12.48 -2.31
N ALA A 148 -16.49 -12.27 -3.27
CA ALA A 148 -16.18 -11.51 -4.49
C ALA A 148 -15.77 -10.06 -4.18
N LEU A 149 -16.39 -9.46 -3.15
CA LEU A 149 -16.09 -8.11 -2.65
C LEU A 149 -14.96 -8.07 -1.60
N GLU A 150 -14.31 -9.21 -1.33
CA GLU A 150 -13.24 -9.33 -0.32
C GLU A 150 -13.62 -8.81 1.07
N LEU A 151 -14.88 -8.98 1.44
CA LEU A 151 -15.39 -8.59 2.75
C LEU A 151 -15.11 -9.68 3.78
N GLY A 152 -14.29 -9.36 4.78
CA GLY A 152 -13.86 -10.30 5.81
C GLY A 152 -14.59 -10.19 7.16
N MET A 153 -15.43 -9.16 7.36
CA MET A 153 -16.03 -8.87 8.67
C MET A 153 -17.37 -8.15 8.58
N ALA A 154 -18.19 -8.31 9.62
CA ALA A 154 -19.46 -7.62 9.78
C ALA A 154 -19.41 -6.62 10.95
N PRO A 155 -20.07 -5.45 10.85
CA PRO A 155 -20.71 -4.94 9.64
C PRO A 155 -19.69 -4.49 8.59
N SER A 156 -20.08 -4.50 7.32
CA SER A 156 -19.35 -3.83 6.23
C SER A 156 -20.34 -3.09 5.33
N TYR A 157 -19.95 -1.91 4.86
CA TYR A 157 -20.77 -1.02 4.05
C TYR A 157 -20.19 -0.98 2.64
N VAL A 158 -21.04 -1.16 1.64
CA VAL A 158 -20.68 -1.01 0.23
C VAL A 158 -21.44 0.18 -0.31
N LEU A 159 -20.70 1.20 -0.72
CA LEU A 159 -21.18 2.36 -1.45
C LEU A 159 -20.81 2.18 -2.93
N PRO A 160 -21.38 2.95 -3.87
CA PRO A 160 -21.06 2.82 -5.29
C PRO A 160 -19.56 2.91 -5.60
N GLU A 161 -18.83 3.73 -4.84
CA GLU A 161 -17.42 4.04 -5.10
C GLU A 161 -16.46 3.63 -3.95
N MET A 162 -16.93 2.90 -2.94
CA MET A 162 -16.06 2.47 -1.83
C MET A 162 -16.63 1.37 -0.94
N LEU A 163 -15.73 0.71 -0.21
CA LEU A 163 -16.02 -0.29 0.83
C LEU A 163 -15.55 0.23 2.19
N LEU A 164 -16.41 0.19 3.20
CA LEU A 164 -16.07 0.54 4.58
C LEU A 164 -16.25 -0.70 5.48
N ARG A 165 -15.27 -0.99 6.33
CA ARG A 165 -15.26 -2.20 7.18
C ARG A 165 -15.38 -1.83 8.65
N GLY A 166 -16.20 -2.58 9.39
CA GLY A 166 -16.51 -2.32 10.79
C GLY A 166 -17.58 -1.25 10.96
N HIS A 167 -18.03 -1.01 12.21
CA HIS A 167 -19.04 0.02 12.50
C HIS A 167 -18.50 1.41 12.18
N ILE A 168 -19.26 2.19 11.40
CA ILE A 168 -18.92 3.56 11.01
C ILE A 168 -19.95 4.51 11.65
N PRO A 169 -19.52 5.48 12.47
CA PRO A 169 -20.44 6.45 13.05
C PRO A 169 -21.19 7.28 11.98
N PRO A 170 -22.46 7.69 12.23
CA PRO A 170 -23.26 8.46 11.27
C PRO A 170 -22.56 9.70 10.72
N ILE A 171 -21.92 10.47 11.60
CA ILE A 171 -21.20 11.71 11.24
C ILE A 171 -20.05 11.46 10.26
N VAL A 172 -19.50 10.25 10.22
CA VAL A 172 -18.46 9.86 9.26
C VAL A 172 -19.12 9.44 7.96
N LEU A 173 -20.21 8.66 8.00
CA LEU A 173 -20.98 8.24 6.82
C LEU A 173 -21.48 9.45 6.01
N GLU A 174 -21.99 10.48 6.68
CA GLU A 174 -22.49 11.70 6.04
C GLU A 174 -21.43 12.44 5.20
N ARG A 175 -20.13 12.25 5.49
CA ARG A 175 -19.05 12.85 4.68
C ARG A 175 -18.96 12.24 3.28
N TYR A 176 -19.47 11.03 3.10
CA TYR A 176 -19.47 10.32 1.82
C TYR A 176 -20.75 10.57 0.99
N PHE A 177 -21.76 11.25 1.55
CA PHE A 177 -23.02 11.55 0.85
C PHE A 177 -22.96 12.81 -0.03
N LYS A 178 -21.83 13.53 -0.02
CA LYS A 178 -21.66 14.83 -0.67
C LYS A 178 -20.85 14.79 -1.97
N ASN A 179 -20.60 13.59 -2.50
CA ASN A 179 -19.88 13.40 -3.76
C ASN A 179 -20.85 13.24 -4.93
#